data_AF-A0A7X8GQU7-F1
#
_entry.id   AF-A0A7X8GQU7-F1
#
_cell.length_a   1.000
_cell.length_b   1.000
_cell.length_c   1.000
_cell.angle_alpha   90.00
_cell.angle_beta   90.00
_cell.angle_gamma   90.00
#
_symmetry.space_group_name_H-M   'P 1'
#
loop_
_entity.id
_entity.type
_entity.pdbx_description
1 polymer ?
#
loop_
_entity_poly.entity_id
_entity_poly.type
_entity_poly.pdbx_seq_one_letter_code
_entity_poly.pdbx_strand_id
1 'polypeptide(L)'
;MTNQESRVNMVSKLDIGKAFEQAWDIFKKSWKRLLGLQAISAAGITVFYAFFMTGLKYFLPQIEENAFDNWIFPLVGVGAALFILMLLLSVWITGANCIVVDRASTGESITVTDALKAAWSSFGRLISFYLVVTGAILLIYAAIGIPIGFLISGAKGGEERVAAVILLVVVLLFVFMIGLAVLSTWLWIKLGFVPFAIAVERKSVGDSLRRSFGLSKNNFWASLAVIYLGSMIVGFAVSLVIYAIFIPTTFLSIASMIKMHSDDFLPFGFIIGIIIAMFIGQTAAGMGVWPLWGSVYANLSKASDSPQS
;
A
#
# COMPACT_ATOMS: atom_id res chain seq x y z
N MET A 1 -30.75 7.59 38.37
CA MET A 1 -29.50 6.91 37.98
C MET A 1 -29.41 6.77 36.45
N THR A 2 -29.65 7.85 35.69
CA THR A 2 -30.05 7.76 34.26
C THR A 2 -29.18 8.58 33.30
N ASN A 3 -27.95 8.95 33.69
CA ASN A 3 -27.07 9.76 32.84
C ASN A 3 -25.64 9.23 32.69
N GLN A 4 -25.33 8.06 33.28
CA GLN A 4 -24.02 7.42 33.10
C GLN A 4 -24.05 6.32 32.03
N GLU A 5 -25.13 5.55 31.91
CA GLU A 5 -25.25 4.49 30.88
C GLU A 5 -25.37 5.04 29.45
N SER A 6 -25.92 6.25 29.26
CA SER A 6 -25.93 6.92 27.94
C SER A 6 -24.55 7.44 27.54
N ARG A 7 -23.65 7.70 28.50
CA ARG A 7 -22.28 8.15 28.24
C ARG A 7 -21.31 6.99 28.01
N VAL A 8 -21.61 5.80 28.54
CA VAL A 8 -20.85 4.57 28.26
C VAL A 8 -21.19 4.00 26.87
N ASN A 9 -22.35 4.33 26.30
CA ASN A 9 -22.72 3.99 24.92
C ASN A 9 -22.20 4.98 23.85
N MET A 10 -21.35 5.96 24.21
CA MET A 10 -20.54 6.72 23.25
C MET A 10 -19.25 5.98 22.85
N VAL A 11 -19.12 4.71 23.25
CA VAL A 11 -18.06 3.80 22.83
C VAL A 11 -18.38 3.34 21.41
N SER A 12 -17.79 4.03 20.42
CA SER A 12 -17.70 3.63 19.01
C SER A 12 -19.02 3.23 18.33
N LYS A 13 -19.51 4.05 17.38
CA LYS A 13 -20.62 3.64 16.48
C LYS A 13 -20.29 2.38 15.65
N LEU A 14 -19.02 1.98 15.63
CA LEU A 14 -18.53 0.79 14.97
C LEU A 14 -18.41 -0.37 15.97
N ASP A 15 -19.30 -1.35 15.85
CA ASP A 15 -19.17 -2.64 16.50
C ASP A 15 -18.09 -3.45 15.77
N ILE A 16 -16.95 -3.67 16.44
CA ILE A 16 -15.78 -4.35 15.89
C ILE A 16 -16.14 -5.76 15.41
N GLY A 17 -16.95 -6.50 16.17
CA GLY A 17 -17.34 -7.87 15.84
C GLY A 17 -18.18 -7.91 14.56
N LYS A 18 -19.17 -7.02 14.45
CA LYS A 18 -19.99 -6.89 13.24
C LYS A 18 -19.19 -6.42 12.03
N ALA A 19 -18.22 -5.54 12.21
CA ALA A 19 -17.35 -5.10 11.13
C ALA A 19 -16.52 -6.29 10.57
N PHE A 20 -15.97 -7.13 11.45
CA PHE A 20 -15.27 -8.36 11.04
C PHE A 20 -16.18 -9.38 10.37
N GLU A 21 -17.36 -9.63 10.93
CA GLU A 21 -18.35 -10.54 10.35
C GLU A 21 -18.77 -10.08 8.95
N GLN A 22 -19.07 -8.79 8.80
CA GLN A 22 -19.40 -8.21 7.50
C GLN A 22 -18.21 -8.26 6.53
N ALA A 23 -16.99 -7.98 6.98
CA ALA A 23 -15.79 -8.12 6.14
C ALA A 23 -15.62 -9.55 5.65
N TRP A 24 -15.84 -10.54 6.52
CA TRP A 24 -15.76 -11.96 6.19
C TRP A 24 -16.84 -12.38 5.19
N ASP A 25 -18.05 -11.87 5.33
CA ASP A 25 -19.13 -12.13 4.40
C ASP A 25 -18.90 -11.48 3.03
N ILE A 26 -18.41 -10.23 3.00
CA ILE A 26 -17.97 -9.56 1.78
C ILE A 26 -16.89 -10.40 1.11
N PHE A 27 -15.89 -10.85 1.87
CA PHE A 27 -14.80 -11.69 1.36
C PHE A 27 -15.36 -12.98 0.72
N LYS A 28 -16.18 -13.76 1.42
CA LYS A 28 -16.77 -15.00 0.87
C LYS A 28 -17.60 -14.75 -0.38
N LYS A 29 -18.36 -13.65 -0.44
CA LYS A 29 -19.21 -13.34 -1.59
C LYS A 29 -18.41 -12.86 -2.81
N SER A 30 -17.21 -12.31 -2.60
CA SER A 30 -16.43 -11.65 -3.65
C SER A 30 -15.03 -12.22 -3.89
N TRP A 31 -14.61 -13.29 -3.19
CA TRP A 31 -13.23 -13.79 -3.20
C TRP A 31 -12.66 -14.03 -4.60
N LYS A 32 -13.44 -14.62 -5.53
CA LYS A 32 -12.98 -14.88 -6.91
C LYS A 32 -12.70 -13.60 -7.68
N ARG A 33 -13.51 -12.56 -7.44
CA ARG A 33 -13.42 -11.26 -8.12
C ARG A 33 -12.25 -10.46 -7.56
N LEU A 34 -12.10 -10.49 -6.24
CA LEU A 34 -10.95 -9.90 -5.57
C LEU A 34 -9.67 -10.61 -6.02
N LEU A 35 -9.63 -11.94 -6.06
CA LEU A 35 -8.50 -12.70 -6.60
C LEU A 35 -8.15 -12.27 -8.02
N GLY A 36 -9.14 -12.15 -8.91
CA GLY A 36 -8.92 -11.69 -10.29
C GLY A 36 -8.34 -10.28 -10.36
N LEU A 37 -8.90 -9.31 -9.62
CA LEU A 37 -8.39 -7.94 -9.57
C LEU A 37 -6.99 -7.86 -8.97
N GLN A 38 -6.74 -8.59 -7.89
CA GLN A 38 -5.44 -8.59 -7.24
C GLN A 38 -4.38 -9.33 -8.06
N ALA A 39 -4.76 -10.38 -8.79
CA ALA A 39 -3.85 -11.06 -9.72
C ALA A 39 -3.41 -10.14 -10.87
N ILE A 40 -4.32 -9.29 -11.40
CA ILE A 40 -3.96 -8.27 -12.39
C ILE A 40 -2.97 -7.26 -11.79
N SER A 41 -3.24 -6.77 -10.58
CA SER A 41 -2.33 -5.84 -9.88
C SER A 41 -0.97 -6.48 -9.62
N ALA A 42 -0.95 -7.70 -9.09
CA ALA A 42 0.26 -8.44 -8.79
C ALA A 42 1.06 -8.74 -10.06
N ALA A 43 0.41 -9.12 -11.16
CA ALA A 43 1.07 -9.32 -12.44
C ALA A 43 1.73 -8.03 -12.92
N GLY A 44 1.03 -6.89 -12.85
CA GLY A 44 1.58 -5.59 -13.20
C GLY A 44 2.82 -5.24 -12.35
N ILE A 45 2.72 -5.36 -11.03
CA ILE A 45 3.82 -5.08 -10.10
C ILE A 45 5.01 -6.02 -10.36
N THR A 46 4.76 -7.31 -10.56
CA THR A 46 5.80 -8.31 -10.84
C THR A 46 6.52 -8.01 -12.16
N VAL A 47 5.77 -7.70 -13.22
CA VAL A 47 6.34 -7.33 -14.52
C VAL A 47 7.19 -6.08 -14.37
N PHE A 48 6.67 -5.04 -13.71
CA PHE A 48 7.43 -3.83 -13.41
C PHE A 48 8.73 -4.13 -12.67
N TYR A 49 8.66 -4.92 -11.59
CA TYR A 49 9.83 -5.23 -10.79
C TYR A 49 10.87 -6.02 -11.60
N ALA A 50 10.43 -6.99 -12.41
CA ALA A 50 11.31 -7.75 -13.29
C ALA A 50 12.00 -6.85 -14.33
N PHE A 51 11.24 -5.95 -14.99
CA PHE A 51 11.80 -4.99 -15.94
C PHE A 51 12.75 -4.00 -15.27
N PHE A 52 12.38 -3.46 -14.12
CA PHE A 52 13.19 -2.51 -13.37
C PHE A 52 14.51 -3.13 -12.89
N MET A 53 14.47 -4.33 -12.30
CA MET A 53 15.67 -5.04 -11.85
C MET A 53 16.57 -5.48 -13.00
N THR A 54 15.98 -5.97 -14.10
CA THR A 54 16.75 -6.34 -15.30
C THR A 54 17.39 -5.12 -15.94
N GLY A 55 16.65 -4.02 -16.02
CA GLY A 55 17.16 -2.73 -16.48
C GLY A 55 18.32 -2.26 -15.60
N LEU A 56 18.14 -2.24 -14.27
CA LEU A 56 19.22 -1.89 -13.34
C LEU A 56 20.45 -2.77 -13.53
N LYS A 57 20.29 -4.10 -13.66
CA LYS A 57 21.43 -5.01 -13.91
C LYS A 57 22.17 -4.67 -15.19
N TYR A 58 21.47 -4.24 -16.23
CA TYR A 58 22.09 -3.88 -17.51
C TYR A 58 22.76 -2.50 -17.47
N PHE A 59 22.14 -1.53 -16.79
CA PHE A 59 22.63 -0.14 -16.73
C PHE A 59 23.67 0.10 -15.63
N LEU A 60 23.65 -0.64 -14.53
CA LEU A 60 24.60 -0.45 -13.42
C LEU A 60 26.08 -0.56 -13.88
N PRO A 61 26.50 -1.60 -14.63
CA PRO A 61 27.87 -1.68 -15.13
C PRO A 61 28.23 -0.53 -16.10
N GLN A 62 27.26 -0.09 -16.91
CA GLN A 62 27.44 1.01 -17.86
C GLN A 62 27.66 2.36 -17.15
N ILE A 63 27.10 2.54 -15.94
CA ILE A 63 27.27 3.73 -15.10
C ILE A 63 28.63 3.73 -14.40
N GLU A 64 29.19 2.55 -14.10
CA GLU A 64 30.53 2.44 -13.52
C GLU A 64 31.63 2.67 -14.57
N GLU A 65 31.43 2.21 -15.81
CA GLU A 65 32.40 2.38 -16.90
C GLU A 65 32.32 3.73 -17.61
N ASN A 66 31.14 4.36 -17.68
CA ASN A 66 30.94 5.65 -18.33
C ASN A 66 30.59 6.73 -17.31
N ALA A 67 30.99 7.99 -17.55
CA ALA A 67 30.59 9.11 -16.69
C ALA A 67 29.07 9.12 -16.45
N PHE A 68 28.68 9.12 -15.17
CA PHE A 68 27.31 9.07 -14.63
C PHE A 68 26.31 9.99 -15.38
N ASP A 69 26.79 11.13 -15.88
CA ASP A 69 26.02 12.13 -16.61
C ASP A 69 25.36 11.61 -17.91
N ASN A 70 25.96 10.61 -18.58
CA ASN A 70 25.42 10.08 -19.84
C ASN A 70 24.24 9.12 -19.64
N TRP A 71 24.15 8.47 -18.48
CA TRP A 71 23.19 7.39 -18.23
C TRP A 71 22.10 7.76 -17.23
N ILE A 72 22.27 8.82 -16.44
CA ILE A 72 21.27 9.24 -15.46
C ILE A 72 19.93 9.62 -16.10
N PHE A 73 19.93 10.40 -17.18
CA PHE A 73 18.68 10.85 -17.82
C PHE A 73 17.88 9.71 -18.45
N PRO A 74 18.48 8.78 -19.23
CA PRO A 74 17.78 7.60 -19.71
C PRO A 74 17.23 6.72 -18.57
N LEU A 75 18.03 6.48 -17.53
CA LEU A 75 17.61 5.64 -16.40
C LEU A 75 16.44 6.25 -15.63
N VAL A 76 16.52 7.54 -15.32
CA VAL A 76 15.44 8.29 -14.66
C VAL A 76 14.19 8.34 -15.55
N GLY A 77 14.36 8.54 -16.87
CA GLY A 77 13.25 8.56 -17.82
C GLY A 77 12.49 7.23 -17.87
N VAL A 78 13.21 6.10 -18.00
CA VAL A 78 12.61 4.76 -17.99
C VAL A 78 11.97 4.45 -16.64
N GLY A 79 12.66 4.75 -15.54
CA GLY A 79 12.13 4.56 -14.18
C GLY A 79 10.85 5.37 -13.94
N ALA A 80 10.82 6.63 -14.35
CA ALA A 80 9.64 7.49 -14.24
C ALA A 80 8.47 6.98 -15.10
N ALA A 81 8.73 6.57 -16.35
CA ALA A 81 7.69 6.03 -17.23
C ALA A 81 7.07 4.75 -16.65
N LEU A 82 7.91 3.83 -16.18
CA LEU A 82 7.46 2.60 -15.53
C LEU A 82 6.70 2.88 -14.23
N PHE A 83 7.15 3.84 -13.43
CA PHE A 83 6.47 4.28 -12.21
C PHE A 83 5.08 4.86 -12.51
N ILE A 84 4.97 5.72 -13.51
CA ILE A 84 3.70 6.29 -13.94
C ILE A 84 2.75 5.18 -14.39
N LEU A 85 3.22 4.23 -15.20
CA LEU A 85 2.39 3.10 -15.64
C LEU A 85 1.86 2.28 -14.46
N MET A 86 2.71 1.99 -13.47
CA MET A 86 2.32 1.27 -12.26
C MET A 86 1.32 2.07 -11.41
N LEU A 87 1.53 3.37 -11.27
CA LEU A 87 0.62 4.25 -10.55
C LEU A 87 -0.76 4.24 -11.21
N LEU A 88 -0.83 4.39 -12.54
CA LEU A 88 -2.09 4.33 -13.29
C LEU A 88 -2.81 2.98 -13.11
N LEU A 89 -2.08 1.87 -13.20
CA LEU A 89 -2.66 0.54 -12.97
C LEU A 89 -3.20 0.38 -11.54
N SER A 90 -2.42 0.78 -10.53
CA SER A 90 -2.80 0.69 -9.12
C SER A 90 -4.05 1.52 -8.80
N VAL A 91 -4.12 2.74 -9.36
CA VAL A 91 -5.29 3.63 -9.22
C VAL A 91 -6.54 3.00 -9.82
N TRP A 92 -6.42 2.40 -11.01
CA TRP A 92 -7.53 1.77 -11.69
C TRP A 92 -8.05 0.54 -10.92
N ILE A 93 -7.14 -0.33 -10.47
CA ILE A 93 -7.49 -1.51 -9.67
C ILE A 93 -8.10 -1.11 -8.32
N THR A 94 -7.59 -0.05 -7.68
CA THR A 94 -8.17 0.47 -6.44
C THR A 94 -9.64 0.87 -6.60
N GLY A 95 -9.96 1.60 -7.67
CA GLY A 95 -11.35 1.96 -7.97
C GLY A 95 -12.25 0.74 -8.18
N ALA A 96 -11.74 -0.28 -8.90
CA ALA A 96 -12.47 -1.52 -9.13
C ALA A 96 -12.71 -2.31 -7.85
N ASN A 97 -11.72 -2.39 -6.95
CA ASN A 97 -11.86 -3.03 -5.64
C ASN A 97 -12.96 -2.36 -4.80
N CYS A 98 -12.99 -1.03 -4.77
CA CYS A 98 -14.02 -0.29 -4.03
C CYS A 98 -15.43 -0.65 -4.54
N ILE A 99 -15.62 -0.74 -5.86
CA ILE A 99 -16.90 -1.09 -6.47
C ILE A 99 -17.28 -2.56 -6.20
N VAL A 100 -16.33 -3.50 -6.33
CA VAL A 100 -16.58 -4.92 -6.04
C VAL A 100 -17.00 -5.12 -4.58
N VAL A 101 -16.30 -4.47 -3.67
CA VAL A 101 -16.56 -4.56 -2.23
C VAL A 101 -17.90 -3.93 -1.87
N ASP A 102 -18.24 -2.78 -2.45
CA ASP A 102 -19.53 -2.13 -2.26
C ASP A 102 -20.70 -3.01 -2.74
N ARG A 103 -20.64 -3.50 -3.98
CA ARG A 103 -21.67 -4.43 -4.53
C ARG A 103 -21.78 -5.71 -3.70
N ALA A 104 -20.66 -6.26 -3.26
CA ALA A 104 -20.67 -7.44 -2.40
C ALA A 104 -21.33 -7.17 -1.03
N SER A 105 -21.23 -5.94 -0.52
CA SER A 105 -21.87 -5.52 0.73
C SER A 105 -23.39 -5.42 0.63
N THR A 106 -23.92 -5.10 -0.56
CA THR A 106 -25.37 -5.10 -0.84
C THR A 106 -25.91 -6.46 -1.28
N GLY A 107 -25.04 -7.46 -1.42
CA GLY A 107 -25.38 -8.81 -1.89
C GLY A 107 -25.40 -8.95 -3.41
N GLU A 108 -25.05 -7.91 -4.15
CA GLU A 108 -24.98 -7.94 -5.60
C GLU A 108 -23.63 -8.45 -6.11
N SER A 109 -23.65 -9.01 -7.31
CA SER A 109 -22.46 -9.49 -8.00
C SER A 109 -22.14 -8.66 -9.23
N ILE A 110 -20.88 -8.22 -9.34
CA ILE A 110 -20.33 -7.59 -10.54
C ILE A 110 -19.18 -8.44 -11.10
N THR A 111 -19.03 -8.53 -12.42
CA THR A 111 -17.88 -9.22 -13.02
C THR A 111 -16.61 -8.38 -12.88
N VAL A 112 -15.42 -8.99 -12.98
CA VAL A 112 -14.14 -8.27 -12.90
C VAL A 112 -14.06 -7.21 -14.01
N THR A 113 -14.44 -7.58 -15.23
CA THR A 113 -14.43 -6.68 -16.39
C THR A 113 -15.38 -5.51 -16.23
N ASP A 114 -16.58 -5.75 -15.69
CA ASP A 114 -17.56 -4.67 -15.47
C ASP A 114 -17.12 -3.75 -14.32
N ALA A 115 -16.48 -4.29 -13.28
CA ALA A 115 -15.89 -3.50 -12.21
C ALA A 115 -14.77 -2.60 -12.73
N LEU A 116 -13.90 -3.11 -13.60
CA LEU A 116 -12.83 -2.33 -14.24
C LEU A 116 -13.40 -1.22 -15.15
N LYS A 117 -14.42 -1.54 -15.96
CA LYS A 117 -15.12 -0.54 -16.79
C LYS A 117 -15.79 0.52 -15.93
N ALA A 118 -16.45 0.13 -14.84
CA ALA A 118 -17.10 1.06 -13.91
C ALA A 118 -16.07 1.96 -13.21
N ALA A 119 -14.91 1.41 -12.82
CA ALA A 119 -13.81 2.16 -12.21
C ALA A 119 -13.23 3.23 -13.15
N TRP A 120 -13.35 3.07 -14.47
CA TRP A 120 -12.90 4.08 -15.43
C TRP A 120 -13.58 5.43 -15.23
N SER A 121 -14.85 5.44 -14.82
CA SER A 121 -15.62 6.67 -14.57
C SER A 121 -15.16 7.48 -13.35
N SER A 122 -14.44 6.84 -12.42
CA SER A 122 -13.84 7.50 -11.25
C SER A 122 -12.33 7.69 -11.41
N PHE A 123 -11.71 7.10 -12.44
CA PHE A 123 -10.28 7.10 -12.68
C PHE A 123 -9.67 8.51 -12.64
N GLY A 124 -10.25 9.46 -13.37
CA GLY A 124 -9.78 10.85 -13.42
C GLY A 124 -9.77 11.55 -12.05
N ARG A 125 -10.68 11.20 -11.14
CA ARG A 125 -10.72 11.79 -9.80
C ARG A 125 -9.80 11.05 -8.84
N LEU A 126 -9.70 9.72 -8.97
CA LEU A 126 -8.77 8.93 -8.19
C LEU A 126 -7.32 9.32 -8.54
N ILE A 127 -6.98 9.48 -9.83
CA ILE A 127 -5.62 9.88 -10.22
C ILE A 127 -5.26 11.25 -9.65
N SER A 128 -6.16 12.24 -9.70
CA SER A 128 -5.91 13.54 -9.07
C SER A 128 -5.66 13.42 -7.57
N PHE A 129 -6.44 12.60 -6.86
CA PHE A 129 -6.22 12.34 -5.45
C PHE A 129 -4.85 11.69 -5.18
N TYR A 130 -4.51 10.63 -5.91
CA TYR A 130 -3.23 9.94 -5.76
C TYR A 130 -2.03 10.80 -6.15
N LEU A 131 -2.16 11.70 -7.13
CA LEU A 131 -1.12 12.66 -7.48
C LEU A 131 -0.88 13.66 -6.35
N VAL A 132 -1.94 14.18 -5.72
CA VAL A 132 -1.80 15.09 -4.56
C VAL A 132 -1.13 14.37 -3.39
N VAL A 133 -1.56 13.14 -3.07
CA VAL A 133 -0.99 12.35 -1.97
C VAL A 133 0.47 11.98 -2.26
N THR A 134 0.76 11.47 -3.45
CA THR A 134 2.12 11.09 -3.87
C THR A 134 3.03 12.30 -3.91
N GLY A 135 2.56 13.43 -4.47
CA GLY A 135 3.30 14.69 -4.47
C GLY A 135 3.62 15.18 -3.07
N ALA A 136 2.65 15.16 -2.15
CA ALA A 136 2.88 15.51 -0.75
C ALA A 136 3.93 14.60 -0.08
N ILE A 137 3.87 13.30 -0.32
CA ILE A 137 4.85 12.33 0.19
C ILE A 137 6.25 12.62 -0.37
N LEU A 138 6.37 12.87 -1.68
CA LEU A 138 7.64 13.21 -2.32
C LEU A 138 8.22 14.52 -1.77
N LEU A 139 7.38 15.53 -1.52
CA LEU A 139 7.80 16.79 -0.91
C LEU A 139 8.32 16.59 0.51
N ILE A 140 7.65 15.74 1.31
CA ILE A 140 8.14 15.36 2.65
C ILE A 140 9.52 14.71 2.52
N TYR A 141 9.66 13.68 1.69
CA TYR A 141 10.95 13.00 1.45
C TYR A 141 12.05 13.96 0.99
N ALA A 142 11.74 14.86 0.05
CA ALA A 142 12.68 15.87 -0.42
C ALA A 142 13.10 16.83 0.69
N ALA A 143 12.16 17.30 1.51
CA ALA A 143 12.42 18.20 2.63
C ALA A 143 13.36 17.61 3.70
N ILE A 144 13.49 16.29 3.77
CA ILE A 144 14.38 15.60 4.72
C ILE A 144 15.67 15.15 4.04
N GLY A 145 15.53 14.51 2.87
CA GLY A 145 16.65 13.93 2.14
C GLY A 145 17.66 14.98 1.71
N ILE A 146 17.18 16.17 1.31
CA ILE A 146 18.04 17.28 0.90
C ILE A 146 18.91 17.76 2.07
N PRO A 147 18.38 18.18 3.25
CA PRO A 147 19.21 18.56 4.39
C PRO A 147 20.18 17.49 4.85
N ILE A 148 19.76 16.22 4.88
CA ILE A 148 20.65 15.11 5.28
C ILE A 148 21.80 14.95 4.28
N GLY A 149 21.51 15.00 2.98
CA GLY A 149 22.54 14.99 1.94
C GLY A 149 23.54 16.13 2.12
N PHE A 150 23.05 17.33 2.43
CA PHE A 150 23.91 18.48 2.74
C PHE A 150 24.77 18.26 3.99
N LEU A 151 24.20 17.76 5.09
CA LEU A 151 24.94 17.47 6.34
C LEU A 151 26.06 16.45 6.13
N ILE A 152 25.80 15.39 5.36
CA ILE A 152 26.80 14.37 5.03
C ILE A 152 27.88 14.96 4.12
N SER A 153 27.49 15.72 3.09
CA SER A 153 28.46 16.31 2.14
C SER A 153 29.36 17.37 2.78
N GLY A 154 28.88 18.07 3.81
CA GLY A 154 29.62 19.09 4.56
C GLY A 154 30.53 18.50 5.66
N ALA A 155 30.46 17.20 5.95
CA ALA A 155 31.25 16.53 6.97
C ALA A 155 32.72 16.28 6.54
N LYS A 156 33.35 17.24 5.86
CA LYS A 156 34.79 17.20 5.55
C LYS A 156 35.57 17.70 6.77
N GLY A 157 36.13 16.78 7.55
CA GLY A 157 36.92 17.05 8.76
C GLY A 157 37.32 15.75 9.46
N GLY A 158 38.26 15.79 10.43
CA GLY A 158 38.85 14.61 11.07
C GLY A 158 37.83 13.58 11.63
N GLU A 159 38.29 12.34 11.82
CA GLU A 159 37.47 11.14 12.10
C GLU A 159 36.44 11.34 13.24
N GLU A 160 36.79 12.09 14.29
CA GLU A 160 35.89 12.40 15.40
C GLU A 160 34.68 13.26 15.00
N ARG A 161 34.86 14.21 14.08
CA ARG A 161 33.75 15.04 13.55
C ARG A 161 32.83 14.22 12.66
N VAL A 162 33.39 13.33 11.84
CA VAL A 162 32.61 12.43 10.98
C VAL A 162 31.76 11.51 11.85
N ALA A 163 32.34 10.91 12.90
CA ALA A 163 31.62 10.06 13.83
C ALA A 163 30.48 10.82 14.55
N ALA A 164 30.73 12.05 15.01
CA ALA A 164 29.71 12.88 15.66
C ALA A 164 28.56 13.26 14.72
N VAL A 165 28.86 13.60 13.45
CA VAL A 165 27.84 13.90 12.43
C VAL A 165 27.01 12.67 12.09
N ILE A 166 27.64 11.50 11.93
CA ILE A 166 26.92 10.25 11.66
C ILE A 166 25.97 9.92 12.82
N LEU A 167 26.44 10.00 14.07
CA LEU A 167 25.60 9.75 15.24
C LEU A 167 24.40 10.71 15.28
N LEU A 168 24.62 12.00 15.03
CA LEU A 168 23.56 13.00 14.98
C LEU A 168 22.54 12.69 13.87
N VAL A 169 23.01 12.33 12.68
CA VAL A 169 22.14 11.95 11.54
C VAL A 169 21.32 10.71 11.88
N VAL A 170 21.91 9.68 12.49
CA VAL A 170 21.20 8.46 12.89
C VAL A 170 20.11 8.76 13.91
N VAL A 171 20.41 9.57 14.94
CA VAL A 171 19.42 9.95 15.96
C VAL A 171 18.29 10.78 15.35
N LEU A 172 18.62 11.76 14.50
CA LEU A 172 17.62 12.57 13.80
C LEU A 172 16.73 11.72 12.91
N LEU A 173 17.31 10.80 12.13
CA LEU A 173 16.57 9.85 11.31
C LEU A 173 15.64 8.99 12.15
N PHE A 174 16.11 8.49 13.30
CA PHE A 174 15.30 7.65 14.18
C PHE A 174 14.07 8.40 14.74
N VAL A 175 14.27 9.58 15.31
CA VAL A 175 13.18 10.43 15.82
C VAL A 175 12.19 10.77 14.70
N PHE A 176 12.73 11.09 13.53
CA PHE A 176 11.93 11.45 12.38
C PHE A 176 11.12 10.26 11.83
N MET A 177 11.69 9.06 11.79
CA MET A 177 11.00 7.84 11.39
C MET A 177 9.82 7.53 12.32
N ILE A 178 9.97 7.74 13.64
CA ILE A 178 8.86 7.58 14.59
C ILE A 178 7.75 8.60 14.29
N GLY A 179 8.11 9.86 14.09
CA GLY A 179 7.16 10.92 13.72
C GLY A 179 6.40 10.59 12.43
N LEU A 180 7.11 10.13 11.39
CA LEU A 180 6.50 9.69 10.15
C LEU A 180 5.62 8.44 10.32
N ALA A 181 6.02 7.48 11.15
CA ALA A 181 5.22 6.29 11.40
C ALA A 181 3.86 6.66 12.04
N VAL A 182 3.87 7.58 13.00
CA VAL A 182 2.63 8.09 13.63
C VAL A 182 1.80 8.87 12.62
N LEU A 183 2.41 9.81 11.88
CA LEU A 183 1.71 10.64 10.90
C LEU A 183 1.13 9.79 9.76
N SER A 184 1.90 8.82 9.24
CA SER A 184 1.44 7.93 8.18
C SER A 184 0.30 7.04 8.65
N THR A 185 0.37 6.48 9.86
CA THR A 185 -0.73 5.69 10.44
C THR A 185 -2.00 6.52 10.56
N TRP A 186 -1.88 7.75 11.05
CA TRP A 186 -3.00 8.68 11.16
C TRP A 186 -3.59 9.03 9.79
N LEU A 187 -2.75 9.42 8.83
CA LEU A 187 -3.18 9.73 7.46
C LEU A 187 -3.78 8.51 6.75
N TRP A 188 -3.23 7.31 6.97
CA TRP A 188 -3.70 6.08 6.34
C TRP A 188 -5.16 5.79 6.69
N ILE A 189 -5.54 5.91 7.97
CA ILE A 189 -6.94 5.79 8.39
C ILE A 189 -7.79 6.96 7.88
N LYS A 190 -7.28 8.19 7.93
CA LYS A 190 -8.01 9.38 7.47
C LYS A 190 -8.26 9.40 5.97
N LEU A 191 -7.37 8.82 5.17
CA LEU A 191 -7.42 8.87 3.71
C LEU A 191 -7.92 7.55 3.10
N GLY A 192 -7.90 6.44 3.83
CA GLY A 192 -8.28 5.13 3.30
C GLY A 192 -9.75 5.00 2.89
N PHE A 193 -10.64 5.88 3.38
CA PHE A 193 -12.04 5.93 2.93
C PHE A 193 -12.28 6.84 1.72
N VAL A 194 -11.29 7.65 1.32
CA VAL A 194 -11.41 8.56 0.16
C VAL A 194 -11.65 7.80 -1.15
N PRO A 195 -10.93 6.69 -1.45
CA PRO A 195 -11.19 5.92 -2.66
C PRO A 195 -12.63 5.38 -2.75
N PHE A 196 -13.21 4.96 -1.63
CA PHE A 196 -14.60 4.50 -1.57
C PHE A 196 -15.58 5.65 -1.88
N ALA A 197 -15.39 6.83 -1.27
CA ALA A 197 -16.23 8.00 -1.56
C ALA A 197 -16.11 8.48 -3.02
N ILE A 198 -14.93 8.37 -3.63
CA ILE A 198 -14.74 8.75 -5.05
C ILE A 198 -15.34 7.70 -5.99
N ALA A 199 -15.08 6.41 -5.74
CA ALA A 199 -15.45 5.33 -6.65
C ALA A 199 -16.92 4.93 -6.54
N VAL A 200 -17.46 4.89 -5.32
CA VAL A 200 -18.83 4.45 -5.02
C VAL A 200 -19.79 5.65 -5.01
N GLU A 201 -19.50 6.67 -4.19
CA GLU A 201 -20.40 7.83 -4.06
C GLU A 201 -20.22 8.86 -5.19
N ARG A 202 -19.26 8.64 -6.10
CA ARG A 202 -18.95 9.56 -7.21
C ARG A 202 -18.78 11.01 -6.74
N LYS A 203 -18.15 11.23 -5.59
CA LYS A 203 -17.85 12.57 -5.07
C LYS A 203 -16.62 13.20 -5.73
N SER A 204 -16.48 14.52 -5.58
CA SER A 204 -15.26 15.26 -5.94
C SER A 204 -14.13 14.92 -4.95
N VAL A 205 -12.86 15.19 -5.31
CA VAL A 205 -11.73 14.90 -4.41
C VAL A 205 -11.86 15.64 -3.07
N GLY A 206 -12.25 16.91 -3.10
CA GLY A 206 -12.41 17.73 -1.90
C GLY A 206 -13.56 17.26 -1.00
N ASP A 207 -14.70 16.89 -1.59
CA ASP A 207 -15.84 16.40 -0.82
C ASP A 207 -15.59 15.01 -0.25
N SER A 208 -14.88 14.15 -0.99
CA SER A 208 -14.44 12.85 -0.51
C SER A 208 -13.47 12.95 0.66
N LEU A 209 -12.55 13.93 0.64
CA LEU A 209 -11.67 14.22 1.78
C LEU A 209 -12.49 14.66 3.00
N ARG A 210 -13.38 15.64 2.85
CA ARG A 210 -14.24 16.10 3.96
C ARG A 210 -15.09 14.97 4.53
N ARG A 211 -15.67 14.13 3.67
CA ARG A 211 -16.45 12.94 4.06
C ARG A 211 -15.58 11.95 4.84
N SER A 212 -14.43 11.58 4.31
CA SER A 212 -13.49 10.64 4.94
C SER A 212 -13.02 11.13 6.32
N PHE A 213 -12.70 12.42 6.43
CA PHE A 213 -12.32 13.05 7.69
C PHE A 213 -13.46 13.09 8.70
N GLY A 214 -14.69 13.34 8.24
CA GLY A 214 -15.90 13.29 9.06
C GLY A 214 -16.16 11.89 9.63
N LEU A 215 -16.11 10.85 8.79
CA LEU A 215 -16.34 9.46 9.19
C LEU A 215 -15.33 8.98 10.24
N SER A 216 -14.06 9.35 10.04
CA SER A 216 -12.96 8.95 10.91
C SER A 216 -12.78 9.82 12.15
N LYS A 217 -13.43 11.00 12.28
CA LYS A 217 -13.19 11.91 13.43
C LYS A 217 -13.60 11.27 14.75
N ASN A 218 -14.78 10.64 14.78
CA ASN A 218 -15.35 10.10 16.02
C ASN A 218 -15.08 8.59 16.20
N ASN A 219 -14.67 7.90 15.13
CA ASN A 219 -14.45 6.45 15.14
C ASN A 219 -12.99 6.07 14.78
N PHE A 220 -12.05 7.02 14.86
CA PHE A 220 -10.65 6.78 14.46
C PHE A 220 -10.06 5.52 15.09
N TRP A 221 -10.15 5.39 16.42
CA TRP A 221 -9.58 4.26 17.14
C TRP A 221 -10.26 2.94 16.83
N ALA A 222 -11.58 2.94 16.62
CA ALA A 222 -12.33 1.74 16.25
C ALA A 222 -12.01 1.30 14.82
N SER A 223 -11.97 2.24 13.87
CA SER A 223 -11.53 1.97 12.50
C SER A 223 -10.09 1.46 12.47
N LEU A 224 -9.19 2.12 13.19
CA LEU A 224 -7.80 1.70 13.34
C LEU A 224 -7.73 0.28 13.88
N ALA A 225 -8.45 -0.04 14.97
CA ALA A 225 -8.44 -1.36 15.57
C ALA A 225 -8.92 -2.45 14.59
N VAL A 226 -10.07 -2.26 13.93
CA VAL A 226 -10.59 -3.23 12.95
C VAL A 226 -9.62 -3.43 11.79
N ILE A 227 -9.16 -2.33 11.20
CA ILE A 227 -8.30 -2.38 10.01
C ILE A 227 -6.94 -2.96 10.38
N TYR A 228 -6.34 -2.54 11.50
CA TYR A 228 -5.02 -3.00 11.93
C TYR A 228 -5.05 -4.47 12.37
N LEU A 229 -5.99 -4.86 13.24
CA LEU A 229 -6.13 -6.26 13.66
C LEU A 229 -6.47 -7.16 12.47
N GLY A 230 -7.37 -6.73 11.60
CA GLY A 230 -7.71 -7.50 10.40
C GLY A 230 -6.53 -7.61 9.44
N SER A 231 -5.78 -6.53 9.24
CA SER A 231 -4.57 -6.56 8.41
C SER A 231 -3.47 -7.42 9.04
N MET A 232 -3.34 -7.46 10.36
CA MET A 232 -2.42 -8.37 11.05
C MET A 232 -2.82 -9.83 10.86
N ILE A 233 -4.10 -10.17 11.00
CA ILE A 233 -4.60 -11.54 10.80
C ILE A 233 -4.37 -11.98 9.35
N VAL A 234 -4.75 -11.14 8.38
CA VAL A 234 -4.53 -11.39 6.95
C VAL A 234 -3.04 -11.50 6.67
N GLY A 235 -2.24 -10.55 7.15
CA GLY A 235 -0.79 -10.53 6.97
C GLY A 235 -0.13 -11.78 7.53
N PHE A 236 -0.49 -12.20 8.75
CA PHE A 236 0.01 -13.43 9.36
C PHE A 236 -0.34 -14.67 8.52
N ALA A 237 -1.59 -14.81 8.09
CA ALA A 237 -2.02 -15.92 7.23
C ALA A 237 -1.27 -15.95 5.89
N VAL A 238 -1.08 -14.77 5.27
CA VAL A 238 -0.32 -14.62 4.03
C VAL A 238 1.15 -14.97 4.24
N SER A 239 1.77 -14.51 5.33
CA SER A 239 3.15 -14.83 5.67
C SER A 239 3.36 -16.33 5.84
N LEU A 240 2.43 -17.06 6.46
CA LEU A 240 2.52 -18.53 6.57
C LEU A 240 2.57 -19.20 5.19
N VAL A 241 1.72 -18.77 4.26
CA VAL A 241 1.71 -19.30 2.89
C VAL A 241 3.00 -18.95 2.16
N ILE A 242 3.47 -17.71 2.29
CA ILE A 242 4.72 -17.24 1.69
C ILE A 242 5.90 -18.06 2.21
N TYR A 243 6.02 -18.25 3.53
CA TYR A 243 7.12 -19.02 4.13
C TYR A 243 7.10 -20.48 3.72
N ALA A 244 5.93 -21.10 3.60
CA ALA A 244 5.80 -22.46 3.09
C ALA A 244 6.37 -22.62 1.67
N ILE A 245 6.35 -21.57 0.85
CA ILE A 245 6.91 -21.55 -0.50
C ILE A 245 8.39 -21.15 -0.48
N PHE A 246 8.75 -20.15 0.33
CA PHE A 246 10.11 -19.61 0.41
C PHE A 246 11.12 -20.61 0.96
N ILE A 247 10.72 -21.42 1.94
CA ILE A 247 11.64 -22.38 2.57
C ILE A 247 12.17 -23.38 1.52
N PRO A 248 11.32 -24.11 0.77
CA PRO A 248 11.77 -25.00 -0.30
C PRO A 248 12.58 -24.28 -1.40
N THR A 249 12.17 -23.10 -1.84
CA THR A 249 12.88 -22.37 -2.91
C THR A 249 14.26 -21.91 -2.46
N THR A 250 14.43 -21.56 -1.19
CA THR A 250 15.73 -21.23 -0.59
C THR A 250 16.64 -22.46 -0.57
N PHE A 251 16.14 -23.63 -0.15
CA PHE A 251 16.92 -24.87 -0.20
C PHE A 251 17.32 -25.26 -1.63
N LEU A 252 16.41 -25.15 -2.60
CA LEU A 252 16.71 -25.37 -4.02
C LEU A 252 17.76 -24.39 -4.55
N SER A 253 17.69 -23.13 -4.11
CA SER A 253 18.65 -22.09 -4.51
C SER A 253 20.05 -22.38 -3.97
N ILE A 254 20.16 -22.76 -2.69
CA ILE A 254 21.43 -23.18 -2.09
C ILE A 254 21.98 -24.42 -2.81
N ALA A 255 21.13 -25.40 -3.12
CA ALA A 255 21.54 -26.59 -3.87
C ALA A 255 22.01 -26.26 -5.30
N SER A 256 21.42 -25.24 -5.95
CA SER A 256 21.90 -24.76 -7.25
C SER A 256 23.21 -24.00 -7.15
N MET A 257 23.45 -23.21 -6.09
CA MET A 257 24.72 -22.52 -5.85
C MET A 257 25.86 -23.51 -5.63
N ILE A 258 25.60 -24.64 -4.95
CA ILE A 258 26.59 -25.72 -4.78
C ILE A 258 26.98 -26.36 -6.12
N LYS A 259 26.11 -26.31 -7.14
CA LYS A 259 26.32 -26.89 -8.47
C LYS A 259 26.82 -25.90 -9.53
N MET A 260 26.71 -24.60 -9.29
CA MET A 260 27.08 -23.54 -10.25
C MET A 260 28.42 -22.90 -9.86
N HIS A 261 29.27 -22.64 -10.85
CA HIS A 261 30.53 -21.91 -10.68
C HIS A 261 30.24 -20.45 -10.25
N SER A 262 31.18 -19.86 -9.52
CA SER A 262 31.08 -18.76 -8.52
C SER A 262 30.57 -17.37 -8.96
N ASP A 263 30.04 -17.17 -10.16
CA ASP A 263 29.91 -15.81 -10.72
C ASP A 263 28.46 -15.29 -10.78
N ASP A 264 27.46 -16.12 -10.48
CA ASP A 264 26.06 -15.70 -10.43
C ASP A 264 25.66 -15.21 -9.04
N PHE A 265 25.75 -13.90 -8.83
CA PHE A 265 25.40 -13.17 -7.59
C PHE A 265 23.95 -13.43 -7.10
N LEU A 266 23.06 -13.95 -7.95
CA LEU A 266 21.71 -14.43 -7.59
C LEU A 266 21.31 -15.60 -8.52
N PRO A 267 21.27 -16.86 -8.06
CA PRO A 267 20.87 -17.98 -8.90
C PRO A 267 19.44 -17.75 -9.40
N PHE A 268 19.21 -18.00 -10.69
CA PHE A 268 17.94 -17.76 -11.37
C PHE A 268 16.72 -18.33 -10.62
N GLY A 269 16.87 -19.47 -9.95
CA GLY A 269 15.83 -20.09 -9.12
C GLY A 269 15.41 -19.26 -7.89
N PHE A 270 16.34 -18.51 -7.29
CA PHE A 270 16.05 -17.62 -6.16
C PHE A 270 15.22 -16.40 -6.59
N ILE A 271 15.56 -15.82 -7.74
CA ILE A 271 14.83 -14.69 -8.33
C ILE A 271 13.39 -15.12 -8.66
N ILE A 272 13.22 -16.29 -9.29
CA ILE A 272 11.89 -16.83 -9.58
C ILE A 272 11.10 -17.08 -8.28
N GLY A 273 11.75 -17.66 -7.26
CA GLY A 273 11.13 -17.88 -5.95
C GLY A 273 10.62 -16.59 -5.31
N ILE A 274 11.43 -15.52 -5.32
CA ILE A 274 11.04 -14.19 -4.84
C ILE A 274 9.85 -13.65 -5.65
N ILE A 275 9.91 -13.73 -6.98
CA ILE A 275 8.86 -13.22 -7.86
C ILE A 275 7.52 -13.91 -7.58
N ILE A 276 7.52 -15.24 -7.47
CA ILE A 276 6.31 -16.02 -7.17
C ILE A 276 5.76 -15.66 -5.80
N ALA A 277 6.63 -15.55 -4.79
CA ALA A 277 6.21 -15.22 -3.45
C ALA A 277 5.68 -13.78 -3.32
N MET A 278 6.29 -12.81 -4.03
CA MET A 278 5.78 -11.45 -4.13
C MET A 278 4.40 -11.43 -4.79
N PHE A 279 4.24 -12.16 -5.90
CA PHE A 279 2.97 -12.25 -6.60
C PHE A 279 1.85 -12.81 -5.70
N ILE A 280 2.10 -13.94 -5.03
CA ILE A 280 1.15 -14.58 -4.12
C ILE A 280 0.86 -13.68 -2.92
N GLY A 281 1.91 -13.10 -2.32
CA GLY A 281 1.79 -12.24 -1.15
C GLY A 281 0.94 -11.01 -1.41
N GLN A 282 1.21 -10.29 -2.50
CA GLN A 282 0.42 -9.12 -2.89
C GLN A 282 -1.02 -9.50 -3.21
N THR A 283 -1.22 -10.60 -3.93
CA THR A 283 -2.55 -11.08 -4.30
C THR A 283 -3.40 -11.40 -3.06
N ALA A 284 -2.84 -12.19 -2.15
CA ALA A 284 -3.54 -12.65 -0.97
C ALA A 284 -3.76 -11.50 0.04
N ALA A 285 -2.79 -10.61 0.21
CA ALA A 285 -2.93 -9.43 1.06
C ALA A 285 -4.06 -8.51 0.57
N GLY A 286 -4.09 -8.20 -0.73
CA GLY A 286 -5.16 -7.39 -1.31
C GLY A 286 -6.54 -8.01 -1.11
N MET A 287 -6.68 -9.32 -1.30
CA MET A 287 -7.96 -10.01 -1.14
C MET A 287 -8.54 -9.90 0.28
N GLY A 288 -7.69 -9.92 1.31
CA GLY A 288 -8.13 -9.81 2.70
C GLY A 288 -8.34 -8.37 3.17
N VAL A 289 -7.51 -7.44 2.71
CA VAL A 289 -7.51 -6.05 3.20
C VAL A 289 -8.68 -5.24 2.64
N TRP A 290 -9.01 -5.37 1.35
CA TRP A 290 -10.10 -4.57 0.74
C TRP A 290 -11.48 -4.78 1.39
N PRO A 291 -11.92 -6.02 1.71
CA PRO A 291 -13.16 -6.26 2.45
C PRO A 291 -13.21 -5.59 3.82
N LEU A 292 -12.08 -5.54 4.55
CA LEU A 292 -12.00 -4.86 5.84
C LEU A 292 -12.31 -3.38 5.69
N TRP A 293 -11.66 -2.71 4.73
CA TRP A 293 -11.91 -1.30 4.46
C TRP A 293 -13.37 -1.02 4.09
N GLY A 294 -13.95 -1.85 3.22
CA GLY A 294 -15.35 -1.68 2.81
C GLY A 294 -16.35 -1.94 3.92
N SER A 295 -16.10 -2.92 4.80
CA SER A 295 -16.96 -3.18 5.95
C SER A 295 -17.01 -1.98 6.90
N VAL A 296 -15.85 -1.40 7.22
CA VAL A 296 -15.75 -0.22 8.08
C VAL A 296 -16.42 0.96 7.40
N TYR A 297 -16.15 1.18 6.11
CA TYR A 297 -16.77 2.24 5.33
C TYR A 297 -18.31 2.14 5.33
N ALA A 298 -18.86 0.98 5.01
CA ALA A 298 -20.29 0.75 4.93
C ALA A 298 -21.00 0.98 6.27
N ASN A 299 -20.42 0.52 7.38
CA ASN A 299 -20.97 0.75 8.72
C ASN A 299 -20.95 2.23 9.09
N LEU A 300 -19.83 2.92 8.86
CA LEU A 300 -19.70 4.34 9.19
C LEU A 300 -20.60 5.22 8.32
N SER A 301 -20.74 4.90 7.03
CA SER A 301 -21.61 5.66 6.13
C SER A 301 -23.07 5.53 6.55
N LYS A 302 -23.56 4.30 6.79
CA LYS A 302 -24.93 4.06 7.30
C LYS A 302 -25.22 4.79 8.60
N ALA A 303 -24.27 4.76 9.55
CA ALA A 303 -24.42 5.43 10.85
C ALA A 303 -24.30 6.96 10.80
N SER A 304 -23.83 7.50 9.68
CA SER A 304 -23.83 8.94 9.41
C SER A 304 -25.10 9.41 8.71
N ASP A 305 -25.76 8.53 7.94
CA ASP A 305 -26.92 8.87 7.13
C ASP A 305 -28.25 8.60 7.88
N SER A 306 -28.20 7.83 8.97
CA SER A 306 -29.32 7.69 9.91
C SER A 306 -29.65 9.05 10.55
N PRO A 307 -30.91 9.53 10.49
CA PRO A 307 -31.33 10.74 11.19
C PRO A 307 -30.96 10.60 12.67
N GLN A 308 -30.29 11.61 13.24
CA GLN A 308 -30.18 11.71 14.69
C GLN A 308 -31.57 11.99 15.23
N SER A 309 -32.30 10.93 15.59
CA SER A 309 -33.54 11.01 16.38
C SER A 309 -33.20 11.40 17.82
#